data_AF-A0A6I3G6B1-F1
#
_entry.id   AF-A0A6I3G6B1-F1
#
_cell.length_a   1.000
_cell.length_b   1.000
_cell.length_c   1.000
_cell.angle_alpha   90.00
_cell.angle_beta   90.00
_cell.angle_gamma   90.00
#
_symmetry.space_group_name_H-M   'P 1'
#
loop_
_entity.id
_entity.type
_entity.pdbx_description
1 polymer ?
#
loop_
_entity_poly.entity_id
_entity_poly.type
_entity_poly.pdbx_seq_one_letter_code
_entity_poly.pdbx_strand_id
1 'polypeptide(L)'
;PFLRIGIGVIFIWFGVLKPLGLSPAAELLANTVYWWTPEIVVPAIGWWEVAIGITFLIPQLTRVAIFLLAVQMPGTFLPLVLLPEVCFTVIPWGLTLEGQYIVKNLVIIGAALVIGSTIETKRRLKTQAIPVVKV
;
A
#
# COMPACT_ATOMS: atom_id res chain seq x y z
N PRO A 1 -1.81 -17.46 0.93
CA PRO A 1 -1.41 -17.43 -0.51
C PRO A 1 -2.17 -16.36 -1.30
N PHE A 2 -3.51 -16.40 -1.28
CA PHE A 2 -4.36 -15.48 -2.03
C PHE A 2 -4.10 -14.00 -1.71
N LEU A 3 -4.05 -13.61 -0.42
CA LEU A 3 -3.82 -12.20 -0.03
C LEU A 3 -2.53 -11.62 -0.61
N ARG A 4 -1.43 -12.39 -0.65
CA ARG A 4 -0.16 -11.93 -1.23
C ARG A 4 -0.29 -11.65 -2.72
N ILE A 5 -0.91 -12.58 -3.45
CA ILE A 5 -1.09 -12.46 -4.90
C ILE A 5 -2.04 -11.31 -5.19
N GLY A 6 -3.17 -11.21 -4.47
CA GLY A 6 -4.15 -10.13 -4.64
C GLY A 6 -3.54 -8.75 -4.42
N ILE A 7 -2.82 -8.55 -3.31
CA ILE A 7 -2.11 -7.28 -3.05
C ILE A 7 -1.07 -7.03 -4.14
N GLY A 8 -0.25 -8.03 -4.47
CA GLY A 8 0.81 -7.89 -5.48
C GLY A 8 0.27 -7.44 -6.83
N VAL A 9 -0.78 -8.11 -7.32
CA VAL A 9 -1.43 -7.79 -8.59
C VAL A 9 -2.05 -6.40 -8.57
N ILE A 10 -2.80 -6.04 -7.52
CA ILE A 10 -3.46 -4.74 -7.42
C ILE A 10 -2.43 -3.60 -7.44
N PHE A 11 -1.36 -3.72 -6.66
CA PHE A 11 -0.30 -2.69 -6.59
C PHE A 11 0.46 -2.56 -7.91
N ILE A 12 0.80 -3.66 -8.57
CA ILE A 12 1.45 -3.62 -9.90
C ILE A 12 0.51 -2.99 -10.92
N TRP A 13 -0.75 -3.42 -10.97
CA TRP A 13 -1.71 -2.93 -11.95
C TRP A 13 -1.94 -1.43 -11.79
N PHE A 14 -2.31 -0.97 -10.60
CA PHE A 14 -2.56 0.45 -10.35
C PHE A 14 -1.30 1.31 -10.46
N GLY A 15 -0.15 0.76 -10.07
CA GLY A 15 1.13 1.43 -10.21
C GLY A 15 1.51 1.70 -11.67
N VAL A 16 1.27 0.72 -12.57
CA VAL A 16 1.53 0.87 -14.02
C VAL A 16 0.56 1.85 -14.69
N LEU A 17 -0.68 1.96 -14.21
CA LEU A 17 -1.65 2.89 -14.81
C LEU A 17 -1.31 4.37 -14.60
N LYS A 18 -0.57 4.70 -13.53
CA LYS A 18 -0.17 6.08 -13.20
C LYS A 18 0.77 6.73 -14.23
N PRO A 19 1.92 6.14 -14.62
CA PRO A 19 2.79 6.70 -15.66
C PRO A 19 2.12 6.74 -17.03
N LEU A 20 1.05 5.96 -17.25
CA LEU A 20 0.25 5.98 -18.48
C LEU A 20 -0.82 7.09 -18.50
N GLY A 21 -0.99 7.85 -17.40
CA GLY A 21 -2.00 8.90 -17.31
C GLY A 21 -3.44 8.39 -17.24
N LEU A 22 -3.65 7.09 -17.06
CA LEU A 22 -4.98 6.45 -17.06
C LEU A 22 -5.57 6.29 -15.65
N SER A 23 -4.87 6.79 -14.62
CA SER A 23 -5.27 6.63 -13.22
C SER A 23 -6.11 7.83 -12.75
N PRO A 24 -7.36 7.61 -12.27
CA PRO A 24 -8.18 8.67 -11.67
C PRO A 24 -7.51 9.31 -10.44
N ALA A 25 -6.62 8.57 -9.79
CA ALA A 25 -5.87 9.07 -8.64
C ALA A 25 -4.86 10.17 -9.01
N ALA A 26 -4.53 10.33 -10.30
CA ALA A 26 -3.62 11.39 -10.75
C ALA A 26 -4.19 12.79 -10.51
N GLU A 27 -5.51 12.97 -10.76
CA GLU A 27 -6.19 14.24 -10.50
C GLU A 27 -6.25 14.57 -9.01
N LEU A 28 -6.54 13.57 -8.17
CA LEU A 28 -6.51 13.75 -6.71
C LEU A 28 -5.12 14.14 -6.21
N LEU A 29 -4.09 13.49 -6.74
CA LEU A 29 -2.71 13.75 -6.34
C LEU A 29 -2.25 15.14 -6.76
N ALA A 30 -2.61 15.57 -7.96
CA ALA A 30 -2.34 16.92 -8.47
C ALA A 30 -2.95 18.00 -7.58
N ASN A 31 -4.14 17.75 -7.03
CA ASN A 31 -4.80 18.69 -6.13
C ASN A 31 -4.27 18.63 -4.68
N THR A 32 -3.58 17.55 -4.26
CA THR A 32 -2.89 17.50 -2.94
C THR A 32 -1.44 18.00 -2.95
N VAL A 33 -0.72 17.80 -4.05
CA VAL A 33 0.73 18.08 -4.11
C VAL A 33 0.95 19.41 -4.83
N TYR A 34 0.67 20.51 -4.13
CA TYR A 34 0.94 21.87 -4.64
C TYR A 34 2.45 22.19 -4.74
N TRP A 35 3.31 21.41 -4.08
CA TRP A 35 4.75 21.71 -3.95
C TRP A 35 5.65 21.18 -5.07
N TRP A 36 5.17 20.27 -5.92
CA TRP A 36 5.97 19.66 -6.99
C TRP A 36 5.14 19.45 -8.26
N THR A 37 5.81 19.38 -9.43
CA THR A 37 5.15 19.08 -10.70
C THR A 37 4.49 17.68 -10.67
N PRO A 38 3.15 17.59 -10.82
CA PRO A 38 2.42 16.32 -10.79
C PRO A 38 2.91 15.31 -11.83
N GLU A 39 3.44 15.81 -12.95
CA GLU A 39 4.05 15.05 -14.04
C GLU A 39 5.23 14.17 -13.60
N ILE A 40 5.91 14.51 -12.51
CA ILE A 40 7.04 13.73 -11.97
C ILE A 40 6.57 12.89 -10.78
N VAL A 41 5.74 13.46 -9.91
CA VAL A 41 5.29 12.82 -8.67
C VAL A 41 4.35 11.65 -8.94
N VAL A 42 3.42 11.79 -9.89
CA VAL A 42 2.45 10.73 -10.22
C VAL A 42 3.16 9.48 -10.77
N PRO A 43 4.07 9.57 -11.76
CA PRO A 43 4.84 8.42 -12.21
C PRO A 43 5.74 7.83 -11.13
N ALA A 44 6.39 8.66 -10.29
CA ALA A 44 7.26 8.18 -9.22
C ALA A 44 6.48 7.32 -8.20
N ILE A 45 5.28 7.78 -7.82
CA ILE A 45 4.39 7.01 -6.95
C ILE A 45 3.89 5.74 -7.64
N GLY A 46 3.62 5.80 -8.95
CA GLY A 46 3.27 4.61 -9.74
C GLY A 46 4.36 3.54 -9.68
N TRP A 47 5.61 3.91 -9.92
CA TRP A 47 6.74 2.98 -9.81
C TRP A 47 6.97 2.46 -8.39
N TRP A 48 6.70 3.29 -7.38
CA TRP A 48 6.74 2.86 -5.97
C TRP A 48 5.70 1.77 -5.68
N GLU A 49 4.48 1.92 -6.20
CA GLU A 49 3.43 0.91 -6.08
C GLU A 49 3.81 -0.39 -6.79
N VAL A 50 4.37 -0.31 -7.99
CA VAL A 50 4.89 -1.49 -8.70
C VAL A 50 5.95 -2.21 -7.85
N ALA A 51 6.88 -1.47 -7.23
CA ALA A 51 7.91 -2.04 -6.35
C ALA A 51 7.29 -2.74 -5.12
N ILE A 52 6.27 -2.15 -4.50
CA ILE A 52 5.52 -2.78 -3.40
C ILE A 52 4.89 -4.09 -3.88
N GLY A 53 4.22 -4.07 -5.04
CA GLY A 53 3.53 -5.24 -5.54
C GLY A 53 4.51 -6.39 -5.86
N ILE A 54 5.63 -6.10 -6.53
CA ILE A 54 6.68 -7.09 -6.82
C ILE A 54 7.27 -7.68 -5.53
N THR A 55 7.59 -6.82 -4.55
CA THR A 55 8.17 -7.29 -3.27
C THR A 55 7.18 -8.11 -2.44
N PHE A 56 5.86 -7.86 -2.54
CA PHE A 56 4.84 -8.71 -1.93
C PHE A 56 4.73 -10.10 -2.56
N LEU A 57 4.95 -10.20 -3.88
CA LEU A 57 4.92 -11.48 -4.60
C LEU A 57 6.12 -12.37 -4.25
N ILE A 58 7.25 -11.79 -3.83
CA ILE A 58 8.46 -12.52 -3.43
C ILE A 58 8.42 -12.79 -1.91
N PRO A 59 8.22 -14.05 -1.46
CA PRO A 59 8.05 -14.37 -0.04
C PRO A 59 9.17 -13.90 0.89
N GLN A 60 10.40 -13.85 0.38
CA GLN A 60 11.61 -13.45 1.10
C GLN A 60 11.65 -11.94 1.35
N LEU A 61 11.04 -11.14 0.48
CA LEU A 61 11.08 -9.68 0.52
C LEU A 61 9.90 -9.05 1.25
N THR A 62 9.05 -9.85 1.90
CA THR A 62 7.83 -9.32 2.51
C THR A 62 8.07 -8.31 3.62
N ARG A 63 9.20 -8.36 4.33
CA ARG A 63 9.56 -7.31 5.29
C ARG A 63 9.82 -5.97 4.59
N VAL A 64 10.48 -6.01 3.43
CA VAL A 64 10.69 -4.85 2.57
C VAL A 64 9.36 -4.34 2.03
N ALA A 65 8.50 -5.25 1.56
CA ALA A 65 7.17 -4.91 1.06
C ALA A 65 6.31 -4.18 2.11
N ILE A 66 6.29 -4.67 3.35
CA ILE A 66 5.58 -4.03 4.47
C ILE A 66 6.18 -2.65 4.78
N PHE A 67 7.50 -2.52 4.75
CA PHE A 67 8.16 -1.23 4.97
C PHE A 67 7.79 -0.20 3.88
N LEU A 68 7.89 -0.58 2.61
CA LEU A 68 7.52 0.29 1.48
C LEU A 68 6.05 0.69 1.55
N LEU A 69 5.18 -0.26 1.91
CA LEU A 69 3.75 -0.01 2.12
C LEU A 69 3.53 0.98 3.27
N ALA A 70 4.22 0.81 4.41
CA ALA A 70 4.09 1.69 5.57
C ALA A 70 4.50 3.14 5.24
N VAL A 71 5.51 3.34 4.40
CA VAL A 71 5.92 4.67 3.92
C VAL A 71 4.83 5.29 3.03
N GLN A 72 4.21 4.49 2.16
CA GLN A 72 3.17 4.99 1.25
C GLN A 72 1.86 5.35 1.98
N MET A 73 1.47 4.58 3.01
CA MET A 73 0.15 4.69 3.64
C MET A 73 -0.21 6.12 4.11
N PRO A 74 0.64 6.85 4.86
CA PRO A 74 0.35 8.22 5.26
C PRO A 74 0.00 9.14 4.08
N GLY A 75 0.73 9.02 2.97
CA GLY A 75 0.47 9.80 1.76
C GLY A 75 -0.90 9.51 1.15
N THR A 76 -1.37 8.26 1.22
CA THR A 76 -2.70 7.89 0.70
C THR A 76 -3.86 8.37 1.58
N PHE A 77 -3.63 8.58 2.87
CA PHE A 77 -4.66 9.10 3.79
C PHE A 77 -4.68 10.63 3.88
N LEU A 78 -3.62 11.29 3.43
CA LEU A 78 -3.47 12.75 3.47
C LEU A 78 -4.64 13.53 2.83
N PRO A 79 -5.21 13.10 1.68
CA PRO A 79 -6.36 13.79 1.08
C PRO A 79 -7.59 13.89 1.98
N LEU A 80 -7.79 12.96 2.94
CA LEU A 80 -8.93 13.04 3.88
C LEU A 80 -8.88 14.30 4.75
N VAL A 81 -7.67 14.82 5.02
CA VAL A 81 -7.46 15.99 5.86
C VAL A 81 -7.24 17.24 5.01
N LEU A 82 -6.49 17.12 3.91
CA LEU A 82 -6.14 18.26 3.06
C LEU A 82 -7.23 18.63 2.04
N LEU A 83 -8.01 17.66 1.55
CA LEU A 83 -9.09 17.85 0.58
C LEU A 83 -10.39 17.16 1.04
N PRO A 84 -10.97 17.61 2.16
CA PRO A 84 -12.18 17.02 2.69
C PRO A 84 -13.38 17.19 1.75
N GLU A 85 -13.42 18.26 0.96
CA GLU A 85 -14.44 18.50 -0.07
C GLU A 85 -14.45 17.48 -1.22
N VAL A 86 -13.29 16.87 -1.52
CA VAL A 86 -13.17 15.81 -2.52
C VAL A 86 -13.46 14.43 -1.90
N CYS A 87 -13.17 14.26 -0.61
CA CYS A 87 -13.29 12.98 0.08
C CYS A 87 -14.64 12.74 0.76
N PHE A 88 -15.38 13.80 1.09
CA PHE A 88 -16.63 13.73 1.85
C PHE A 88 -17.78 14.45 1.14
N THR A 89 -18.92 13.77 1.02
CA THR A 89 -20.21 14.39 0.69
C THR A 89 -20.83 15.08 1.90
N VAL A 90 -20.63 14.51 3.10
CA VAL A 90 -21.03 15.07 4.38
C VAL A 90 -19.95 14.76 5.40
N ILE A 91 -19.20 15.78 5.84
CA ILE A 91 -18.12 15.58 6.82
C ILE A 91 -18.74 15.22 8.19
N PRO A 92 -18.24 14.18 8.91
CA PRO A 92 -17.14 13.28 8.58
C PRO A 92 -17.55 11.85 8.14
N TRP A 93 -18.83 11.56 7.89
CA TRP A 93 -19.32 10.18 7.65
C TRP A 93 -19.76 9.88 6.21
N GLY A 94 -20.23 10.87 5.46
CA GLY A 94 -20.61 10.69 4.05
C GLY A 94 -19.37 10.74 3.16
N LEU A 95 -18.92 9.60 2.64
CA LEU A 95 -17.73 9.50 1.79
C LEU A 95 -18.07 9.54 0.29
N THR A 96 -17.26 10.25 -0.47
CA THR A 96 -17.25 10.16 -1.94
C THR A 96 -16.65 8.82 -2.40
N LEU A 97 -16.59 8.57 -3.71
CA LEU A 97 -15.94 7.36 -4.21
C LEU A 97 -14.47 7.33 -3.82
N GLU A 98 -13.80 8.48 -3.91
CA GLU A 98 -12.40 8.68 -3.61
C GLU A 98 -12.12 8.49 -2.12
N GLY A 99 -12.95 9.08 -1.26
CA GLY A 99 -12.93 8.83 0.19
C GLY A 99 -13.11 7.35 0.53
N GLN A 100 -14.04 6.65 -0.14
CA GLN A 100 -14.24 5.21 0.05
C GLN A 100 -13.02 4.38 -0.36
N TYR A 101 -12.38 4.72 -1.47
CA TYR A 101 -11.16 4.02 -1.91
C TYR A 101 -10.01 4.23 -0.92
N ILE A 102 -9.85 5.45 -0.39
CA ILE A 102 -8.84 5.73 0.64
C ILE A 102 -9.11 4.91 1.91
N VAL A 103 -10.35 4.92 2.43
CA VAL A 103 -10.69 4.17 3.64
C VAL A 103 -10.52 2.66 3.45
N LYS A 104 -10.76 2.13 2.25
CA LYS A 104 -10.49 0.72 1.92
C LYS A 104 -9.01 0.32 2.03
N ASN A 105 -8.05 1.26 2.05
CA ASN A 105 -6.64 0.94 2.31
C ASN A 105 -6.42 0.29 3.68
N LEU A 106 -7.35 0.45 4.64
CA LEU A 106 -7.33 -0.30 5.90
C LEU A 106 -7.33 -1.82 5.69
N VAL A 107 -8.01 -2.31 4.65
CA VAL A 107 -8.01 -3.74 4.30
C VAL A 107 -6.63 -4.19 3.83
N ILE A 108 -5.93 -3.34 3.07
CA ILE A 108 -4.56 -3.61 2.60
C ILE A 108 -3.60 -3.65 3.79
N ILE A 109 -3.72 -2.71 4.74
CA ILE A 109 -2.93 -2.71 5.97
C ILE A 109 -3.19 -3.99 6.77
N GLY A 110 -4.46 -4.35 6.98
CA GLY A 110 -4.83 -5.57 7.69
C GLY A 110 -4.25 -6.83 7.03
N ALA A 111 -4.34 -6.91 5.70
CA ALA A 111 -3.78 -8.03 4.95
C ALA A 111 -2.24 -8.08 5.05
N ALA A 112 -1.56 -6.94 5.01
CA ALA A 112 -0.11 -6.85 5.21
C ALA A 112 0.31 -7.33 6.61
N LEU A 113 -0.44 -6.96 7.65
CA LEU A 113 -0.20 -7.42 9.03
C LEU A 113 -0.39 -8.94 9.17
N VAL A 114 -1.45 -9.51 8.57
CA VAL A 114 -1.70 -10.96 8.56
C VAL A 114 -0.60 -11.72 7.81
N ILE A 115 -0.15 -11.18 6.68
CA ILE A 115 0.97 -11.76 5.93
C ILE A 115 2.27 -11.69 6.76
N GLY A 116 2.50 -10.57 7.45
CA GLY A 116 3.66 -10.35 8.32
C GLY A 116 3.70 -11.28 9.52
N SER A 117 2.56 -11.50 10.20
CA SER A 117 2.47 -12.38 11.37
C SER A 117 2.80 -13.84 11.03
N THR A 118 2.39 -14.31 9.85
CA THR A 118 2.67 -15.67 9.36
C THR A 118 4.17 -15.95 9.22
N ILE A 119 4.98 -14.93 8.90
CA ILE A 119 6.43 -15.07 8.75
C ILE A 119 7.10 -15.29 10.11
N GLU A 120 6.66 -14.55 11.14
CA GLU A 120 7.19 -14.67 12.49
C GLU A 120 6.90 -16.06 13.09
N THR A 121 5.70 -16.61 12.86
CA THR A 121 5.36 -17.97 13.28
C THR A 121 6.26 -19.02 12.64
N LYS A 122 6.49 -18.95 11.32
CA LYS A 122 7.39 -19.88 10.62
C LYS A 122 8.83 -19.79 11.12
N ARG A 123 9.31 -18.57 11.42
CA ARG A 123 10.65 -18.36 11.97
C ARG A 123 10.80 -19.01 13.35
N ARG A 124 9.83 -18.81 14.26
CA ARG A 124 9.83 -19.40 15.61
C ARG A 124 9.84 -20.92 15.57
N LEU A 125 9.00 -21.53 14.73
CA LEU A 125 8.97 -22.99 14.56
C LEU A 125 10.31 -23.54 14.05
N LYS A 126 10.96 -22.85 13.10
CA LYS A 126 12.28 -23.23 12.61
C LYS A 126 13.36 -23.13 13.69
N THR A 127 13.30 -22.12 14.57
CA THR A 127 14.24 -21.95 15.68
C THR A 127 14.07 -23.03 16.76
N GLN A 128 12.84 -23.42 17.09
CA GLN A 128 12.58 -24.47 18.09
C GLN A 128 12.93 -25.88 17.61
N ALA A 129 12.92 -26.13 16.30
CA ALA A 129 13.28 -27.42 15.72
C ALA A 129 14.80 -27.69 15.69
N ILE A 130 15.65 -26.73 16.07
CA ILE A 130 17.10 -26.92 16.16
C ILE A 130 17.40 -27.56 17.53
N PRO A 131 17.93 -28.81 17.59
CA PRO A 131 18.27 -29.43 18.86
C PRO A 131 19.35 -28.59 19.54
N VAL A 132 19.01 -28.01 20.69
CA VAL A 132 19.98 -27.33 21.54
C VAL A 132 20.89 -28.42 22.11
N VAL A 133 22.10 -28.56 21.57
CA VAL A 133 23.14 -29.37 22.19
C VAL A 133 23.46 -28.71 23.52
N LYS A 134 22.94 -29.28 24.61
CA LYS A 134 23.36 -28.92 25.97
C LYS A 134 24.78 -29.47 26.15
N VAL A 135 25.74 -28.56 26.25
CA VAL A 135 27.13 -28.82 26.67
C VAL A 135 27.16 -28.99 28.18
#